data_AF-A0AAT9RKJ1-F1
#
_entry.id   AF-A0AAT9RKJ1-F1
#
_cell.length_a   1.000
_cell.length_b   1.000
_cell.length_c   1.000
_cell.angle_alpha   90.00
_cell.angle_beta   90.00
_cell.angle_gamma   90.00
#
_symmetry.space_group_name_H-M   'P 1'
#
loop_
_entity.id
_entity.type
_entity.pdbx_description
1 polymer ?
#
loop_
_entity_poly.entity_id
_entity_poly.type
_entity_poly.pdbx_seq_one_letter_code
_entity_poly.pdbx_strand_id
1 'polypeptide(L)'
;MASWQWNDQNKPTPTIGVRATAGAVTVKDNPQVGQRPYVFVRGSDSRLHANWWDGGKWQWSDHGVPAGRTILEKVGSVTVRDTPGAAQRPYTFVIGDDSKLYANWWDGSQWHWADHGAPSGRWVREGVGVVVVQDSPTSPERPYAFVLTDDFRLWCSWWDGSTWHWADHGTPPSHTISRPLGVTTVRDTPSSFDRPYAYVITADSHLWCSWWDGNTWHWADHGTPAGQPVKNGVGVITVQDTPNAAQRPYVFVQGYDSKLYLNWWDGGTWHWSAQGTPSGRLILDSVGAITVRDAPTAAQRPYAYVIGDNSKLYANWWDGSTWKWADHGTATGRVLERPGEVLTVQDNNNAAQRPYAFLITDDSELWVNWWSLP
;
A
#
# COMPACT_ATOMS: atom_id res chain seq x y z
N MET A 1 -11.57 22.74 -16.09
CA MET A 1 -10.49 23.18 -15.17
C MET A 1 -10.17 22.05 -14.22
N ALA A 2 -8.90 21.69 -14.09
CA ALA A 2 -8.46 20.62 -13.20
C ALA A 2 -8.78 20.94 -11.73
N SER A 3 -9.29 19.95 -10.99
CA SER A 3 -9.68 20.13 -9.59
C SER A 3 -9.83 18.78 -8.88
N TRP A 4 -9.81 18.81 -7.55
CA TRP A 4 -10.16 17.64 -6.76
C TRP A 4 -11.66 17.37 -6.84
N GLN A 5 -12.00 16.10 -7.07
CA GLN A 5 -13.37 15.63 -7.21
C GLN A 5 -13.64 14.50 -6.22
N TRP A 6 -14.86 14.47 -5.72
CA TRP A 6 -15.38 13.33 -4.96
C TRP A 6 -16.40 12.59 -5.83
N ASN A 7 -16.28 11.27 -5.87
CA ASN A 7 -17.26 10.43 -6.55
C ASN A 7 -17.64 9.24 -5.65
N ASP A 8 -18.94 9.04 -5.50
CA ASP A 8 -19.49 7.89 -4.80
C ASP A 8 -19.34 6.64 -5.67
N GLN A 9 -18.67 5.62 -5.16
CA GLN A 9 -18.57 4.32 -5.82
C GLN A 9 -19.69 3.39 -5.38
N ASN A 10 -20.58 3.84 -4.50
CA ASN A 10 -21.65 3.10 -3.87
C ASN A 10 -21.09 1.89 -3.09
N LYS A 11 -21.96 0.91 -2.89
CA LYS A 11 -21.70 -0.37 -2.24
C LYS A 11 -21.53 -1.46 -3.30
N PRO A 12 -20.85 -2.58 -2.97
CA PRO A 12 -20.84 -3.78 -3.81
C PRO A 12 -22.24 -4.19 -4.30
N THR A 13 -23.23 -4.13 -3.41
CA THR A 13 -24.65 -4.34 -3.73
C THR A 13 -25.53 -3.45 -2.82
N PRO A 14 -26.84 -3.32 -3.09
CA PRO A 14 -27.73 -2.55 -2.22
C PRO A 14 -27.76 -3.00 -0.75
N THR A 15 -27.41 -4.26 -0.45
CA THR A 15 -27.46 -4.84 0.91
C THR A 15 -26.10 -5.10 1.53
N ILE A 16 -25.00 -5.05 0.75
CA ILE A 16 -23.66 -5.37 1.23
C ILE A 16 -22.83 -4.09 1.21
N GLY A 17 -22.65 -3.46 2.37
CA GLY A 17 -21.74 -2.32 2.53
C GLY A 17 -20.26 -2.74 2.58
N VAL A 18 -19.37 -1.77 2.35
CA VAL A 18 -17.93 -1.91 2.48
C VAL A 18 -17.51 -1.84 3.95
N ARG A 19 -16.83 -2.88 4.43
CA ARG A 19 -16.39 -2.97 5.84
C ARG A 19 -14.96 -2.48 6.03
N ALA A 20 -14.07 -2.85 5.11
CA ALA A 20 -12.65 -2.48 5.12
C ALA A 20 -12.06 -2.65 3.71
N THR A 21 -10.98 -1.97 3.39
CA THR A 21 -10.22 -2.23 2.16
C THR A 21 -9.28 -3.43 2.34
N ALA A 22 -8.96 -4.11 1.24
CA ALA A 22 -8.00 -5.21 1.17
C ALA A 22 -6.72 -4.83 0.40
N GLY A 23 -6.78 -3.80 -0.43
CA GLY A 23 -5.67 -3.25 -1.19
C GLY A 23 -6.16 -2.57 -2.47
N ALA A 24 -5.30 -1.78 -3.10
CA ALA A 24 -5.63 -1.11 -4.37
C ALA A 24 -4.43 -1.15 -5.31
N VAL A 25 -4.70 -1.35 -6.60
CA VAL A 25 -3.68 -1.46 -7.64
C VAL A 25 -4.17 -0.87 -8.94
N THR A 26 -3.25 -0.61 -9.86
CA THR A 26 -3.58 -0.41 -11.26
C THR A 26 -3.14 -1.58 -12.12
N VAL A 27 -3.87 -1.81 -13.20
CA VAL A 27 -3.59 -2.86 -14.19
C VAL A 27 -3.52 -2.24 -15.58
N LYS A 28 -2.48 -2.60 -16.35
CA LYS A 28 -2.37 -2.36 -17.79
C LYS A 28 -2.59 -3.66 -18.57
N ASP A 29 -3.63 -3.70 -19.38
CA ASP A 29 -3.93 -4.88 -20.21
C ASP A 29 -2.89 -5.10 -21.31
N ASN A 30 -2.23 -4.03 -21.73
CA ASN A 30 -1.03 -4.05 -22.55
C ASN A 30 -0.19 -2.78 -22.27
N PRO A 31 1.07 -2.72 -22.70
CA PRO A 31 1.97 -1.61 -22.36
C PRO A 31 1.54 -0.23 -22.88
N GLN A 32 0.62 -0.16 -23.84
CA GLN A 32 0.23 1.07 -24.53
C GLN A 32 -1.10 1.66 -24.04
N VAL A 33 -1.90 0.90 -23.28
CA VAL A 33 -3.17 1.38 -22.74
C VAL A 33 -2.99 2.08 -21.39
N GLY A 34 -3.99 2.91 -21.06
CA GLY A 34 -4.10 3.53 -19.74
C GLY A 34 -4.24 2.50 -18.64
N GLN A 35 -3.83 2.90 -17.44
CA GLN A 35 -4.01 2.12 -16.23
C GLN A 35 -5.47 2.06 -15.82
N ARG A 36 -5.94 0.87 -15.45
CA ARG A 36 -7.25 0.64 -14.86
C ARG A 36 -7.11 0.44 -13.35
N PRO A 37 -7.66 1.33 -12.51
CA PRO A 37 -7.66 1.12 -11.06
C PRO A 37 -8.59 -0.02 -10.64
N TYR A 38 -8.13 -0.76 -9.63
CA TYR A 38 -8.87 -1.77 -8.88
C TYR A 38 -8.72 -1.46 -7.39
N VAL A 39 -9.82 -1.50 -6.65
CA VAL A 39 -9.85 -1.40 -5.19
C VAL A 39 -10.57 -2.61 -4.66
N PHE A 40 -9.82 -3.46 -3.97
CA PHE A 40 -10.35 -4.64 -3.32
C PHE A 40 -10.82 -4.29 -1.92
N VAL A 41 -11.97 -4.82 -1.54
CA VAL A 41 -12.60 -4.55 -0.25
C VAL A 41 -13.17 -5.81 0.35
N ARG A 42 -13.21 -5.86 1.67
CA ARG A 42 -14.03 -6.81 2.41
C ARG A 42 -15.43 -6.22 2.59
N GLY A 43 -16.45 -6.93 2.12
CA GLY A 43 -17.85 -6.59 2.35
C GLY A 43 -18.30 -6.89 3.78
N SER A 44 -19.47 -6.40 4.15
CA SER A 44 -20.16 -6.75 5.41
C SER A 44 -20.56 -8.23 5.51
N ASP A 45 -20.51 -8.95 4.38
CA ASP A 45 -20.64 -10.40 4.25
C ASP A 45 -19.31 -11.16 4.44
N SER A 46 -18.23 -10.44 4.77
CA SER A 46 -16.86 -10.96 4.91
C SER A 46 -16.27 -11.57 3.63
N ARG A 47 -16.84 -11.26 2.45
CA ARG A 47 -16.33 -11.67 1.14
C ARG A 47 -15.44 -10.59 0.52
N LEU A 48 -14.60 -10.99 -0.43
CA LEU A 48 -13.82 -10.06 -1.23
C LEU A 48 -14.70 -9.53 -2.36
N HIS A 49 -14.77 -8.21 -2.49
CA HIS A 49 -15.38 -7.51 -3.61
C HIS A 49 -14.32 -6.59 -4.24
N ALA A 50 -14.46 -6.26 -5.51
CA ALA A 50 -13.60 -5.27 -6.17
C ALA A 50 -14.44 -4.19 -6.83
N ASN A 51 -14.06 -2.93 -6.60
CA ASN A 51 -14.50 -1.79 -7.39
C ASN A 51 -13.42 -1.47 -8.42
N TRP A 52 -13.77 -1.43 -9.70
CA TRP A 52 -12.79 -1.28 -10.77
C TRP A 52 -13.33 -0.51 -11.96
N TRP A 53 -12.41 0.14 -12.70
CA TRP A 53 -12.76 0.94 -13.87
C TRP A 53 -12.67 0.10 -15.15
N ASP A 54 -13.77 0.01 -15.90
CA ASP A 54 -13.82 -0.78 -17.14
C ASP A 54 -13.34 -0.04 -18.40
N GLY A 55 -13.01 1.25 -18.27
CA GLY A 55 -12.67 2.14 -19.38
C GLY A 55 -13.74 3.22 -19.64
N GLY A 56 -14.98 3.01 -19.18
CA GLY A 56 -16.07 3.98 -19.31
C GLY A 56 -16.84 4.23 -18.01
N LYS A 57 -16.92 3.24 -17.11
CA LYS A 57 -17.56 3.37 -15.80
C LYS A 57 -16.92 2.47 -14.75
N TRP A 58 -17.22 2.80 -13.50
CA TRP A 58 -16.90 1.94 -12.37
C TRP A 58 -17.86 0.76 -12.30
N GLN A 59 -17.32 -0.39 -11.90
CA GLN A 59 -18.02 -1.66 -11.79
C GLN A 59 -17.72 -2.28 -10.43
N TRP A 60 -18.66 -3.09 -9.95
CA TRP A 60 -18.45 -3.97 -8.80
C TRP A 60 -18.45 -5.42 -9.24
N SER A 61 -17.54 -6.21 -8.67
CA SER A 61 -17.50 -7.66 -8.82
C SER A 61 -17.34 -8.33 -7.45
N ASP A 62 -18.03 -9.45 -7.25
CA ASP A 62 -17.88 -10.34 -6.11
C ASP A 62 -16.82 -11.40 -6.45
N HIS A 63 -15.77 -11.48 -5.64
CA HIS A 63 -14.66 -12.42 -5.80
C HIS A 63 -14.76 -13.60 -4.82
N GLY A 64 -15.81 -13.62 -4.00
CA GLY A 64 -16.07 -14.67 -3.05
C GLY A 64 -15.05 -14.71 -1.92
N VAL A 65 -14.76 -15.92 -1.48
CA VAL A 65 -13.87 -16.22 -0.38
C VAL A 65 -13.02 -17.44 -0.71
N PRO A 66 -11.80 -17.53 -0.17
CA PRO A 66 -10.99 -18.73 -0.33
C PRO A 66 -11.60 -19.89 0.46
N ALA A 67 -11.79 -21.04 -0.19
CA ALA A 67 -12.16 -22.31 0.44
C ALA A 67 -13.38 -22.25 1.41
N GLY A 68 -14.34 -21.34 1.18
CA GLY A 68 -15.49 -21.15 2.06
C GLY A 68 -15.18 -20.51 3.42
N ARG A 69 -13.98 -19.93 3.59
CA ARG A 69 -13.57 -19.15 4.78
C ARG A 69 -14.19 -17.76 4.77
N THR A 70 -14.07 -17.03 5.88
CA THR A 70 -14.32 -15.58 5.88
C THR A 70 -13.02 -14.80 5.87
N ILE A 71 -13.02 -13.61 5.28
CA ILE A 71 -11.84 -12.72 5.28
C ILE A 71 -11.83 -11.91 6.57
N LEU A 72 -10.71 -11.95 7.30
CA LEU A 72 -10.51 -11.20 8.53
C LEU A 72 -9.74 -9.90 8.33
N GLU A 73 -8.59 -9.99 7.69
CA GLU A 73 -7.65 -8.86 7.61
C GLU A 73 -7.01 -8.75 6.24
N LYS A 74 -6.56 -7.54 5.91
CA LYS A 74 -5.80 -7.30 4.69
C LYS A 74 -4.33 -7.63 4.88
N VAL A 75 -3.68 -8.02 3.78
CA VAL A 75 -2.22 -7.96 3.66
C VAL A 75 -1.83 -6.94 2.62
N GLY A 76 -2.51 -6.92 1.47
CA GLY A 76 -2.32 -5.90 0.44
C GLY A 76 -2.49 -6.46 -0.96
N SER A 77 -2.38 -5.58 -1.95
CA SER A 77 -2.53 -5.92 -3.35
C SER A 77 -1.32 -5.45 -4.15
N VAL A 78 -0.95 -6.23 -5.17
CA VAL A 78 0.10 -5.88 -6.13
C VAL A 78 -0.31 -6.29 -7.52
N THR A 79 0.35 -5.71 -8.52
CA THR A 79 0.19 -6.10 -9.91
C THR A 79 1.52 -6.62 -10.43
N VAL A 80 1.54 -7.80 -11.03
CA VAL A 80 2.75 -8.41 -11.62
C VAL A 80 2.62 -8.57 -13.13
N ARG A 81 3.75 -8.64 -13.82
CA ARG A 81 3.82 -9.03 -15.24
C ARG A 81 4.88 -10.10 -15.47
N ASP A 82 4.58 -11.05 -16.35
CA ASP A 82 5.50 -12.15 -16.67
C ASP A 82 6.68 -11.67 -17.55
N THR A 83 6.45 -10.66 -18.38
CA THR A 83 7.47 -10.03 -19.24
C THR A 83 7.16 -8.54 -19.42
N PRO A 84 8.11 -7.69 -19.86
CA PRO A 84 7.87 -6.25 -20.05
C PRO A 84 6.69 -5.90 -20.96
N GLY A 85 6.36 -6.78 -21.91
CA GLY A 85 5.27 -6.60 -22.86
C GLY A 85 3.96 -7.28 -22.47
N ALA A 86 3.95 -8.09 -21.40
CA ALA A 86 2.78 -8.86 -21.00
C ALA A 86 1.69 -7.97 -20.38
N ALA A 87 0.46 -8.45 -20.45
CA ALA A 87 -0.63 -7.94 -19.65
C ALA A 87 -0.27 -8.05 -18.16
N GLN A 88 -0.63 -7.04 -17.41
CA GLN A 88 -0.49 -7.01 -15.97
C GLN A 88 -1.58 -7.84 -15.29
N ARG A 89 -1.22 -8.51 -14.19
CA ARG A 89 -2.11 -9.40 -13.42
C ARG A 89 -2.16 -8.96 -11.96
N PRO A 90 -3.34 -8.56 -11.44
CA PRO A 90 -3.50 -8.22 -10.04
C PRO A 90 -3.50 -9.46 -9.14
N TYR A 91 -2.93 -9.29 -7.95
CA TYR A 91 -2.97 -10.20 -6.82
C TYR A 91 -3.43 -9.42 -5.59
N THR A 92 -4.30 -10.02 -4.78
CA THR A 92 -4.75 -9.48 -3.50
C THR A 92 -4.61 -10.53 -2.42
N PHE A 93 -3.82 -10.21 -1.39
CA PHE A 93 -3.51 -11.09 -0.29
C PHE A 93 -4.31 -10.70 0.95
N VAL A 94 -4.89 -11.70 1.60
CA VAL A 94 -5.76 -11.54 2.78
C VAL A 94 -5.49 -12.64 3.80
N ILE A 95 -5.89 -12.38 5.04
CA ILE A 95 -5.87 -13.36 6.12
C ILE A 95 -7.29 -13.87 6.33
N GLY A 96 -7.46 -15.19 6.32
CA GLY A 96 -8.74 -15.86 6.59
C GLY A 96 -9.03 -16.03 8.08
N ASP A 97 -10.24 -16.46 8.42
CA ASP A 97 -10.67 -16.78 9.79
C ASP A 97 -9.95 -17.96 10.45
N ASP A 98 -9.21 -18.75 9.68
CA ASP A 98 -8.30 -19.78 10.16
C ASP A 98 -6.85 -19.30 10.29
N SER A 99 -6.63 -17.97 10.28
CA SER A 99 -5.32 -17.33 10.45
C SER A 99 -4.28 -17.79 9.43
N LYS A 100 -4.72 -18.07 8.21
CA LYS A 100 -3.84 -18.39 7.06
C LYS A 100 -3.83 -17.26 6.04
N LEU A 101 -2.75 -17.22 5.27
CA LEU A 101 -2.60 -16.35 4.12
C LEU A 101 -3.29 -16.96 2.89
N TYR A 102 -4.08 -16.15 2.20
CA TYR A 102 -4.70 -16.51 0.92
C TYR A 102 -4.43 -15.41 -0.11
N ALA A 103 -4.41 -15.79 -1.38
CA ALA A 103 -4.32 -14.86 -2.50
C ALA A 103 -5.49 -15.03 -3.47
N ASN A 104 -6.15 -13.93 -3.84
CA ASN A 104 -7.02 -13.86 -5.01
C ASN A 104 -6.24 -13.24 -6.17
N TRP A 105 -6.23 -13.89 -7.33
CA TRP A 105 -5.42 -13.43 -8.46
C TRP A 105 -6.07 -13.74 -9.81
N TRP A 106 -5.69 -12.96 -10.83
CA TRP A 106 -6.21 -13.09 -12.20
C TRP A 106 -5.18 -13.76 -13.11
N ASP A 107 -5.57 -14.84 -13.81
CA ASP A 107 -4.67 -15.57 -14.72
C ASP A 107 -4.65 -15.03 -16.16
N GLY A 108 -5.50 -14.06 -16.48
CA GLY A 108 -5.75 -13.60 -17.85
C GLY A 108 -7.14 -13.97 -18.37
N SER A 109 -7.82 -14.91 -17.72
CA SER A 109 -9.10 -15.48 -18.14
C SER A 109 -10.12 -15.62 -17.01
N GLN A 110 -9.68 -15.95 -15.80
CA GLN A 110 -10.53 -16.10 -14.61
C GLN A 110 -9.78 -15.75 -13.33
N TRP A 111 -10.56 -15.51 -12.27
CA TRP A 111 -10.04 -15.27 -10.92
C TRP A 111 -9.87 -16.60 -10.19
N HIS A 112 -8.77 -16.71 -9.45
CA HIS A 112 -8.42 -17.88 -8.65
C HIS A 112 -8.19 -17.51 -7.20
N TRP A 113 -8.45 -18.45 -6.31
CA TRP A 113 -8.01 -18.40 -4.93
C TRP A 113 -6.91 -19.43 -4.70
N ALA A 114 -5.84 -19.03 -4.02
CA ALA A 114 -4.77 -19.91 -3.55
C ALA A 114 -4.69 -19.87 -2.02
N ASP A 115 -4.56 -21.04 -1.39
CA ASP A 115 -4.21 -21.20 0.03
C ASP A 115 -2.68 -21.27 0.15
N HIS A 116 -2.08 -20.28 0.81
CA HIS A 116 -0.64 -20.23 1.07
C HIS A 116 -0.29 -20.81 2.45
N GLY A 117 -1.31 -21.20 3.21
CA GLY A 117 -1.19 -21.69 4.56
C GLY A 117 -0.68 -20.61 5.51
N ALA A 118 0.07 -21.07 6.49
CA ALA A 118 0.79 -20.23 7.42
C ALA A 118 2.18 -20.82 7.64
N PRO A 119 3.20 -19.98 7.88
CA PRO A 119 4.57 -20.45 8.01
C PRO A 119 4.72 -21.35 9.24
N SER A 120 5.38 -22.50 9.08
CA SER A 120 5.79 -23.39 10.18
C SER A 120 4.67 -23.78 11.17
N GLY A 121 3.41 -23.85 10.70
CA GLY A 121 2.26 -24.16 11.56
C GLY A 121 1.89 -23.06 12.56
N ARG A 122 2.39 -21.83 12.37
CA ARG A 122 2.01 -20.63 13.12
C ARG A 122 0.66 -20.10 12.67
N TRP A 123 0.08 -19.18 13.44
CA TRP A 123 -1.05 -18.37 12.99
C TRP A 123 -0.56 -17.04 12.44
N VAL A 124 -1.03 -16.68 11.25
CA VAL A 124 -0.84 -15.33 10.69
C VAL A 124 -1.77 -14.37 11.45
N ARG A 125 -1.17 -13.40 12.14
CA ARG A 125 -1.87 -12.42 12.97
C ARG A 125 -2.24 -11.18 12.15
N GLU A 126 -1.27 -10.58 11.47
CA GLU A 126 -1.41 -9.28 10.81
C GLU A 126 -0.61 -9.24 9.50
N GLY A 127 -1.13 -8.52 8.50
CA GLY A 127 -0.41 -8.23 7.28
C GLY A 127 0.54 -7.05 7.44
N VAL A 128 1.78 -7.19 6.99
CA VAL A 128 2.74 -6.07 6.92
C VAL A 128 2.62 -5.35 5.58
N GLY A 129 2.42 -6.12 4.51
CA GLY A 129 2.22 -5.57 3.17
C GLY A 129 2.67 -6.52 2.07
N VAL A 130 2.49 -6.12 0.81
CA VAL A 130 2.91 -6.90 -0.35
C VAL A 130 3.71 -6.01 -1.30
N VAL A 131 4.82 -6.54 -1.83
CA VAL A 131 5.61 -5.89 -2.89
C VAL A 131 5.78 -6.79 -4.10
N VAL A 132 6.20 -6.17 -5.20
CA VAL A 132 6.63 -6.87 -6.40
C VAL A 132 8.14 -6.83 -6.47
N VAL A 133 8.76 -7.99 -6.68
CA VAL A 133 10.21 -8.14 -6.83
C VAL A 133 10.54 -8.57 -8.24
N GLN A 134 11.45 -7.85 -8.88
CA GLN A 134 11.98 -8.15 -10.20
C GLN A 134 13.52 -8.30 -10.13
N ASP A 135 14.06 -9.37 -10.72
CA ASP A 135 15.52 -9.61 -10.71
C ASP A 135 16.28 -8.68 -11.64
N SER A 136 15.67 -8.36 -12.78
CA SER A 136 16.22 -7.48 -13.82
C SER A 136 15.07 -6.94 -14.68
N PRO A 137 15.28 -5.89 -15.51
CA PRO A 137 14.19 -5.23 -16.25
C PRO A 137 13.36 -6.14 -17.16
N THR A 138 13.92 -7.27 -17.58
CA THR A 138 13.28 -8.26 -18.45
C THR A 138 12.80 -9.51 -17.73
N SER A 139 13.11 -9.65 -16.44
CA SER A 139 12.70 -10.79 -15.64
C SER A 139 11.20 -10.72 -15.30
N PRO A 140 10.53 -11.86 -15.09
CA PRO A 140 9.20 -11.89 -14.52
C PRO A 140 9.16 -11.18 -13.16
N GLU A 141 8.07 -10.45 -12.94
CA GLU A 141 7.75 -9.86 -11.65
C GLU A 141 7.10 -10.89 -10.73
N ARG A 142 7.44 -10.86 -9.44
CA ARG A 142 6.96 -11.86 -8.47
C ARG A 142 6.45 -11.17 -7.20
N PRO A 143 5.30 -11.60 -6.67
CA PRO A 143 4.76 -11.05 -5.43
C PRO A 143 5.47 -11.60 -4.19
N TYR A 144 5.74 -10.72 -3.22
CA TYR A 144 6.30 -11.06 -1.92
C TYR A 144 5.36 -10.49 -0.85
N ALA A 145 4.70 -11.36 -0.08
CA ALA A 145 3.73 -11.00 0.94
C ALA A 145 4.35 -11.15 2.34
N PHE A 146 4.44 -10.03 3.06
CA PHE A 146 5.03 -9.97 4.39
C PHE A 146 3.93 -9.95 5.44
N VAL A 147 4.09 -10.77 6.48
CA VAL A 147 3.12 -10.93 7.56
C VAL A 147 3.80 -11.07 8.92
N LEU A 148 3.05 -10.80 9.98
CA LEU A 148 3.44 -11.12 11.35
C LEU A 148 2.68 -12.35 11.84
N THR A 149 3.40 -13.24 12.52
CA THR A 149 2.82 -14.42 13.18
C THR A 149 2.50 -14.17 14.66
N ASP A 150 1.78 -15.10 15.27
CA ASP A 150 1.44 -15.16 16.71
C ASP A 150 2.66 -15.17 17.66
N ASP A 151 3.84 -15.56 17.17
CA ASP A 151 5.11 -15.47 17.89
C ASP A 151 5.87 -14.14 17.66
N PHE A 152 5.20 -13.14 17.09
CA PHE A 152 5.72 -11.77 16.85
C PHE A 152 6.90 -11.70 15.87
N ARG A 153 7.06 -12.69 15.00
CA ARG A 153 8.10 -12.73 13.96
C ARG A 153 7.60 -12.20 12.62
N LEU A 154 8.51 -11.60 11.87
CA LEU A 154 8.29 -11.25 10.48
C LEU A 154 8.53 -12.46 9.58
N TRP A 155 7.55 -12.77 8.73
CA TRP A 155 7.64 -13.81 7.71
C TRP A 155 7.33 -13.24 6.33
N CYS A 156 7.91 -13.85 5.30
CA CYS A 156 7.63 -13.53 3.91
C CYS A 156 7.19 -14.79 3.16
N SER A 157 6.00 -14.76 2.56
CA SER A 157 5.58 -15.72 1.54
C SER A 157 5.97 -15.17 0.17
N TRP A 158 6.83 -15.87 -0.55
CA TRP A 158 7.38 -15.41 -1.83
C TRP A 158 7.36 -16.51 -2.89
N TRP A 159 7.31 -16.09 -4.15
CA TRP A 159 7.29 -16.97 -5.31
C TRP A 159 8.67 -17.05 -5.96
N ASP A 160 9.20 -18.25 -6.18
CA ASP A 160 10.52 -18.45 -6.82
C ASP A 160 10.47 -18.56 -8.35
N GLY A 161 9.27 -18.50 -8.96
CA GLY A 161 9.04 -18.80 -10.37
C GLY A 161 8.32 -20.13 -10.61
N SER A 162 8.26 -21.00 -9.60
CA SER A 162 7.71 -22.36 -9.68
C SER A 162 6.88 -22.78 -8.47
N THR A 163 7.27 -22.37 -7.27
CA THR A 163 6.62 -22.74 -6.01
C THR A 163 6.66 -21.58 -5.02
N TRP A 164 5.72 -21.60 -4.08
CA TRP A 164 5.65 -20.65 -2.98
C TRP A 164 6.50 -21.13 -1.81
N HIS A 165 7.24 -20.21 -1.21
CA HIS A 165 8.11 -20.46 -0.07
C HIS A 165 7.79 -19.51 1.07
N TRP A 166 8.06 -19.97 2.29
CA TRP A 166 8.05 -19.15 3.49
C TRP A 166 9.49 -18.90 3.96
N ALA A 167 9.83 -17.63 4.18
CA ALA A 167 11.09 -17.22 4.80
C ALA A 167 10.83 -16.61 6.18
N ASP A 168 11.58 -17.05 7.20
CA ASP A 168 11.59 -16.46 8.54
C ASP A 168 12.62 -15.32 8.58
N HIS A 169 12.17 -14.11 8.83
CA HIS A 169 13.04 -12.94 9.02
C HIS A 169 13.30 -12.65 10.50
N GLY A 170 12.65 -13.41 11.37
CA GLY A 170 12.74 -13.30 12.82
C GLY A 170 12.22 -11.98 13.34
N THR A 171 12.93 -11.46 14.33
CA THR A 171 12.64 -10.19 14.97
C THR A 171 13.88 -9.31 14.92
N PRO A 172 13.71 -7.99 15.07
CA PRO A 172 14.85 -7.12 15.34
C PRO A 172 15.64 -7.61 16.57
N PRO A 173 16.98 -7.45 16.60
CA PRO A 173 17.82 -7.95 17.68
C PRO A 173 17.33 -7.50 19.05
N SER A 174 17.00 -8.45 19.93
CA SER A 174 16.51 -8.19 21.30
C SER A 174 15.19 -7.42 21.42
N HIS A 175 14.40 -7.30 20.35
CA HIS A 175 13.08 -6.65 20.38
C HIS A 175 11.98 -7.59 19.88
N THR A 176 10.76 -7.35 20.35
CA THR A 176 9.54 -7.98 19.83
C THR A 176 8.84 -7.01 18.88
N ILE A 177 8.33 -7.53 17.76
CA ILE A 177 7.54 -6.73 16.82
C ILE A 177 6.14 -6.55 17.41
N SER A 178 5.71 -5.30 17.60
CA SER A 178 4.40 -4.99 18.17
C SER A 178 3.32 -4.79 17.09
N ARG A 179 3.63 -4.01 16.04
CA ARG A 179 2.70 -3.70 14.93
C ARG A 179 3.40 -3.73 13.57
N PRO A 180 2.67 -4.05 12.49
CA PRO A 180 3.12 -3.84 11.12
C PRO A 180 3.19 -2.35 10.80
N LEU A 181 3.90 -2.00 9.72
CA LEU A 181 3.93 -0.65 9.17
C LEU A 181 3.71 -0.67 7.66
N GLY A 182 4.55 -1.37 6.93
CA GLY A 182 4.48 -1.41 5.48
C GLY A 182 5.73 -1.99 4.83
N VAL A 183 5.69 -2.11 3.51
CA VAL A 183 6.78 -2.67 2.71
C VAL A 183 7.01 -1.82 1.47
N THR A 184 8.23 -1.85 0.94
CA THR A 184 8.54 -1.28 -0.36
C THR A 184 9.73 -2.00 -0.98
N THR A 185 10.06 -1.68 -2.23
CA THR A 185 11.26 -2.18 -2.90
C THR A 185 12.11 -1.03 -3.36
N VAL A 186 13.42 -1.14 -3.18
CA VAL A 186 14.39 -0.12 -3.56
C VAL A 186 15.30 -0.68 -4.65
N ARG A 187 15.46 0.10 -5.72
CA ARG A 187 16.36 -0.20 -6.82
C ARG A 187 17.47 0.85 -6.94
N ASP A 188 18.72 0.40 -6.95
CA ASP A 188 19.89 1.31 -7.00
C ASP A 188 20.17 1.87 -8.39
N THR A 189 19.90 1.08 -9.43
CA THR A 189 20.00 1.48 -10.84
C THR A 189 18.86 0.86 -11.62
N PRO A 190 18.45 1.37 -12.80
CA PRO A 190 17.34 0.78 -13.57
C PRO A 190 17.45 -0.72 -13.82
N SER A 191 18.68 -1.25 -13.90
CA SER A 191 19.00 -2.66 -14.14
C SER A 191 19.22 -3.51 -12.87
N SER A 192 19.22 -2.93 -11.68
CA SER A 192 19.42 -3.67 -10.44
C SER A 192 18.20 -4.52 -10.07
N PHE A 193 18.45 -5.57 -9.29
CA PHE A 193 17.44 -6.31 -8.56
C PHE A 193 16.63 -5.38 -7.62
N ASP A 194 15.33 -5.63 -7.49
CA ASP A 194 14.45 -4.94 -6.54
C ASP A 194 14.68 -5.43 -5.11
N ARG A 195 15.37 -4.64 -4.29
CA ARG A 195 15.66 -5.00 -2.90
C ARG A 195 14.41 -4.77 -2.04
N PRO A 196 13.80 -5.79 -1.41
CA PRO A 196 12.64 -5.58 -0.56
C PRO A 196 13.04 -5.02 0.81
N TYR A 197 12.20 -4.13 1.32
CA TYR A 197 12.29 -3.50 2.63
C TYR A 197 10.95 -3.71 3.34
N ALA A 198 11.00 -4.24 4.56
CA ALA A 198 9.83 -4.44 5.40
C ALA A 198 10.00 -3.67 6.71
N TYR A 199 9.08 -2.74 6.96
CA TYR A 199 9.10 -1.86 8.11
C TYR A 199 8.08 -2.33 9.15
N VAL A 200 8.50 -2.27 10.41
CA VAL A 200 7.70 -2.68 11.56
C VAL A 200 7.93 -1.75 12.74
N ILE A 201 7.03 -1.80 13.71
CA ILE A 201 7.13 -1.03 14.97
C ILE A 201 7.35 -2.03 16.11
N THR A 202 8.43 -1.88 16.85
CA THR A 202 8.77 -2.74 18.00
C THR A 202 8.07 -2.29 19.28
N ALA A 203 8.12 -3.12 20.34
CA ALA A 203 7.43 -2.85 21.60
C ALA A 203 7.88 -1.56 22.32
N ASP A 204 9.11 -1.10 22.10
CA ASP A 204 9.64 0.20 22.50
C ASP A 204 9.17 1.37 21.60
N SER A 205 8.31 1.08 20.62
CA SER A 205 7.76 2.03 19.64
C SER A 205 8.81 2.68 18.73
N HIS A 206 9.92 1.99 18.49
CA HIS A 206 10.90 2.35 17.45
C HIS A 206 10.47 1.87 16.07
N LEU A 207 10.92 2.58 15.04
CA LEU A 207 10.84 2.15 13.65
C LEU A 207 12.01 1.21 13.35
N TRP A 208 11.71 -0.02 12.92
CA TRP A 208 12.71 -0.98 12.45
C TRP A 208 12.47 -1.38 11.01
N CYS A 209 13.54 -1.72 10.30
CA CYS A 209 13.52 -2.17 8.93
C CYS A 209 14.25 -3.50 8.77
N SER A 210 13.58 -4.51 8.22
CA SER A 210 14.22 -5.69 7.64
C SER A 210 14.47 -5.44 6.15
N TRP A 211 15.72 -5.50 5.71
CA TRP A 211 16.08 -5.20 4.32
C TRP A 211 17.11 -6.17 3.76
N TRP A 212 17.07 -6.34 2.43
CA TRP A 212 17.98 -7.20 1.70
C TRP A 212 19.15 -6.41 1.09
N ASP A 213 20.38 -6.84 1.34
CA ASP A 213 21.58 -6.20 0.77
C ASP A 213 22.03 -6.78 -0.59
N GLY A 214 21.34 -7.81 -1.10
CA GLY A 214 21.75 -8.58 -2.27
C GLY A 214 22.21 -10.00 -1.93
N ASN A 215 22.55 -10.27 -0.67
CA ASN A 215 23.11 -11.54 -0.22
C ASN A 215 22.53 -12.04 1.12
N THR A 216 22.21 -11.12 2.04
CA THR A 216 21.71 -11.42 3.38
C THR A 216 20.68 -10.39 3.83
N TRP A 217 19.78 -10.83 4.73
CA TRP A 217 18.82 -9.95 5.38
C TRP A 217 19.44 -9.28 6.60
N HIS A 218 19.15 -8.00 6.77
CA HIS A 218 19.61 -7.19 7.89
C HIS A 218 18.45 -6.54 8.60
N TRP A 219 18.64 -6.26 9.88
CA TRP A 219 17.76 -5.40 10.67
C TRP A 219 18.46 -4.06 10.95
N ALA A 220 17.76 -2.95 10.72
CA ALA A 220 18.21 -1.61 11.06
C ALA A 220 17.21 -0.92 11.99
N ASP A 221 17.71 -0.33 13.08
CA ASP A 221 16.94 0.55 13.96
C ASP A 221 16.99 1.97 13.40
N HIS A 222 15.83 2.55 13.15
CA HIS A 222 15.67 3.95 12.73
C HIS A 222 15.25 4.85 13.89
N GLY A 223 15.05 4.28 15.08
CA GLY A 223 14.69 4.96 16.30
C GLY A 223 13.30 5.59 16.22
N THR A 224 13.20 6.79 16.81
CA THR A 224 11.98 7.59 16.85
C THR A 224 12.25 9.03 16.38
N PRO A 225 11.27 9.72 15.80
CA PRO A 225 11.42 11.12 15.44
C PRO A 225 11.52 12.00 16.69
N ALA A 226 12.70 12.56 16.97
CA ALA A 226 12.93 13.47 18.09
C ALA A 226 12.45 12.92 19.45
N GLY A 227 12.59 11.61 19.67
CA GLY A 227 12.15 10.94 20.90
C GLY A 227 10.64 10.72 21.01
N GLN A 228 9.85 11.05 19.98
CA GLN A 228 8.41 10.81 19.95
C GLN A 228 8.10 9.34 19.59
N PRO A 229 7.53 8.53 20.49
CA PRO A 229 7.25 7.12 20.20
C PRO A 229 6.32 6.97 18.98
N VAL A 230 6.62 6.00 18.11
CA VAL A 230 5.83 5.73 16.90
C VAL A 230 4.54 5.00 17.29
N LYS A 231 3.40 5.60 16.91
CA LYS A 231 2.06 5.06 17.15
C LYS A 231 1.61 4.15 16.02
N ASN A 232 1.67 4.58 14.77
CA ASN A 232 1.16 3.80 13.64
C ASN A 232 1.96 4.11 12.37
N GLY A 233 1.93 3.18 11.41
CA GLY A 233 2.33 3.45 10.04
C GLY A 233 1.30 4.27 9.30
N VAL A 234 1.75 5.24 8.51
CA VAL A 234 0.90 5.94 7.55
C VAL A 234 1.12 5.36 6.16
N GLY A 235 2.36 5.03 5.79
CA GLY A 235 2.66 4.34 4.55
C GLY A 235 4.16 4.33 4.24
N VAL A 236 4.57 3.39 3.40
CA VAL A 236 5.94 3.23 2.91
C VAL A 236 5.93 3.36 1.40
N ILE A 237 6.81 4.21 0.86
CA ILE A 237 6.94 4.43 -0.58
C ILE A 237 8.40 4.54 -0.97
N THR A 238 8.67 4.48 -2.27
CA THR A 238 9.94 4.90 -2.85
C THR A 238 9.79 6.17 -3.66
N VAL A 239 10.83 7.00 -3.63
CA VAL A 239 10.95 8.23 -4.41
C VAL A 239 12.22 8.18 -5.26
N GLN A 240 12.11 8.63 -6.50
CA GLN A 240 13.19 8.68 -7.48
C GLN A 240 13.25 10.06 -8.17
N ASP A 241 14.42 10.70 -8.20
CA ASP A 241 14.56 12.05 -8.77
C ASP A 241 14.52 12.07 -10.30
N THR A 242 15.03 11.03 -10.94
CA THR A 242 15.00 10.85 -12.39
C THR A 242 14.87 9.37 -12.71
N PRO A 243 14.42 8.96 -13.91
CA PRO A 243 14.27 7.55 -14.27
C PRO A 243 15.53 6.68 -14.09
N ASN A 244 16.71 7.30 -14.07
CA ASN A 244 18.00 6.62 -13.93
C ASN A 244 18.63 6.74 -12.54
N ALA A 245 18.03 7.52 -11.63
CA ALA A 245 18.55 7.70 -10.28
C ALA A 245 18.26 6.47 -9.40
N ALA A 246 19.04 6.29 -8.34
CA ALA A 246 18.68 5.35 -7.28
C ALA A 246 17.32 5.73 -6.67
N GLN A 247 16.51 4.72 -6.38
CA GLN A 247 15.31 4.90 -5.59
C GLN A 247 15.68 5.08 -4.12
N ARG A 248 14.85 5.82 -3.39
CA ARG A 248 15.05 6.07 -1.96
C ARG A 248 13.76 5.77 -1.20
N PRO A 249 13.82 4.97 -0.13
CA PRO A 249 12.64 4.67 0.70
C PRO A 249 12.25 5.86 1.60
N TYR A 250 10.96 6.09 1.70
CA TYR A 250 10.32 7.13 2.52
C TYR A 250 9.25 6.44 3.38
N VAL A 251 9.31 6.64 4.70
CA VAL A 251 8.44 5.99 5.68
C VAL A 251 7.67 7.06 6.45
N PHE A 252 6.38 7.16 6.20
CA PHE A 252 5.49 8.05 6.93
C PHE A 252 4.92 7.33 8.15
N VAL A 253 4.98 7.99 9.30
CA VAL A 253 4.51 7.45 10.57
C VAL A 253 3.72 8.49 11.35
N GLN A 254 2.80 8.02 12.18
CA GLN A 254 2.09 8.83 13.15
C GLN A 254 2.75 8.65 14.54
N GLY A 255 3.05 9.74 15.22
CA GLY A 255 3.47 9.72 16.63
C GLY A 255 2.29 9.56 17.58
N TYR A 256 2.53 9.18 18.84
CA TYR A 256 1.49 9.20 19.89
C TYR A 256 0.92 10.61 20.17
N ASP A 257 1.65 11.66 19.81
CA ASP A 257 1.17 13.04 19.81
C ASP A 257 0.24 13.39 18.62
N SER A 258 -0.14 12.38 17.84
CA SER A 258 -1.06 12.48 16.68
C SER A 258 -0.55 13.38 15.54
N LYS A 259 0.77 13.54 15.43
CA LYS A 259 1.41 14.24 14.31
C LYS A 259 2.04 13.29 13.30
N LEU A 260 2.22 13.77 12.07
CA LEU A 260 2.89 13.08 10.99
C LEU A 260 4.40 13.34 11.05
N TYR A 261 5.17 12.28 10.87
CA TYR A 261 6.62 12.30 10.73
C TYR A 261 7.04 11.49 9.52
N LEU A 262 8.18 11.86 8.94
CA LEU A 262 8.80 11.18 7.83
C LEU A 262 10.21 10.73 8.21
N ASN A 263 10.49 9.43 8.12
CA ASN A 263 11.84 8.91 8.05
C ASN A 263 12.22 8.71 6.58
N TRP A 264 13.31 9.31 6.13
CA TRP A 264 13.69 9.30 4.72
C TRP A 264 15.19 9.19 4.52
N TRP A 265 15.57 8.58 3.41
CA TRP A 265 16.96 8.44 2.98
C TRP A 265 17.32 9.51 1.95
N ASP A 266 18.39 10.26 2.20
CA ASP A 266 18.86 11.32 1.28
C ASP A 266 19.83 10.81 0.19
N GLY A 267 20.26 9.55 0.28
CA GLY A 267 21.33 8.98 -0.54
C GLY A 267 22.57 8.58 0.25
N GLY A 268 22.74 9.08 1.48
CA GLY A 268 23.87 8.78 2.34
C GLY A 268 23.54 8.62 3.83
N THR A 269 22.53 9.32 4.36
CA THR A 269 22.07 9.19 5.74
C THR A 269 20.55 9.20 5.87
N TRP A 270 20.08 8.61 6.97
CA TRP A 270 18.67 8.62 7.34
C TRP A 270 18.35 9.87 8.14
N HIS A 271 17.20 10.48 7.82
CA HIS A 271 16.72 11.69 8.46
C HIS A 271 15.30 11.50 8.98
N TRP A 272 15.00 12.16 10.10
CA TRP A 272 13.64 12.37 10.56
C TRP A 272 13.22 13.81 10.26
N SER A 273 12.01 13.99 9.73
CA SER A 273 11.40 15.30 9.52
C SER A 273 9.99 15.31 10.08
N ALA A 274 9.70 16.27 10.95
CA ALA A 274 8.36 16.50 11.47
C ALA A 274 7.51 17.21 10.40
N GLN A 275 6.45 16.54 9.94
CA GLN A 275 5.46 17.11 9.02
C GLN A 275 4.34 17.83 9.77
N GLY A 276 4.24 17.61 11.08
CA GLY A 276 3.26 18.25 11.95
C GLY A 276 1.86 17.73 11.67
N THR A 277 0.90 18.65 11.61
CA THR A 277 -0.51 18.31 11.37
C THR A 277 -1.16 19.25 10.36
N PRO A 278 -2.20 18.79 9.66
CA PRO A 278 -2.97 19.66 8.78
C PRO A 278 -3.76 20.69 9.62
N SER A 279 -3.46 21.98 9.42
CA SER A 279 -4.23 23.09 10.01
C SER A 279 -4.45 23.00 11.54
N GLY A 280 -3.48 22.42 12.27
CA GLY A 280 -3.57 22.23 13.73
C GLY A 280 -4.56 21.15 14.19
N ARG A 281 -5.07 20.30 13.29
CA ARG A 281 -5.95 19.16 13.61
C ARG A 281 -5.15 17.98 14.14
N LEU A 282 -5.76 17.09 14.93
CA LEU A 282 -5.14 15.81 15.24
C LEU A 282 -5.32 14.86 14.06
N ILE A 283 -4.31 14.04 13.77
CA ILE A 283 -4.47 12.91 12.84
C ILE A 283 -5.20 11.79 13.59
N LEU A 284 -6.33 11.34 13.07
CA LEU A 284 -7.11 10.25 13.64
C LEU A 284 -6.70 8.91 13.05
N ASP A 285 -6.61 8.82 11.72
CA ASP A 285 -6.30 7.59 11.00
C ASP A 285 -5.48 7.84 9.72
N SER A 286 -4.91 6.78 9.17
CA SER A 286 -4.04 6.82 8.00
C SER A 286 -4.71 6.16 6.81
N VAL A 287 -4.69 6.82 5.64
CA VAL A 287 -5.23 6.24 4.40
C VAL A 287 -4.12 5.55 3.59
N GLY A 288 -2.92 6.15 3.57
CA GLY A 288 -1.77 5.55 2.91
C GLY A 288 -0.81 6.61 2.35
N ALA A 289 0.26 6.16 1.70
CA ALA A 289 1.20 7.02 1.00
C ALA A 289 1.39 6.55 -0.45
N ILE A 290 1.61 7.51 -1.35
CA ILE A 290 1.88 7.25 -2.77
C ILE A 290 2.96 8.18 -3.28
N THR A 291 3.55 7.77 -4.39
CA THR A 291 4.45 8.59 -5.17
C THR A 291 3.77 8.97 -6.49
N VAL A 292 3.77 10.27 -6.80
CA VAL A 292 3.17 10.84 -8.01
C VAL A 292 4.27 11.38 -8.92
N ARG A 293 4.11 11.21 -10.23
CA ARG A 293 5.02 11.74 -11.23
C ARG A 293 4.26 12.57 -12.27
N ASP A 294 4.65 13.84 -12.41
CA ASP A 294 3.96 14.81 -13.27
C ASP A 294 4.26 14.62 -14.77
N ALA A 295 5.39 14.00 -15.12
CA ALA A 295 5.77 13.63 -16.50
C ALA A 295 6.80 12.48 -16.47
N PRO A 296 6.98 11.70 -17.56
CA PRO A 296 7.83 10.49 -17.55
C PRO A 296 9.25 10.66 -16.98
N THR A 297 9.84 11.85 -17.16
CA THR A 297 11.20 12.20 -16.71
C THR A 297 11.23 13.09 -15.47
N ALA A 298 10.07 13.49 -14.94
CA ALA A 298 10.00 14.35 -13.78
C ALA A 298 10.40 13.61 -12.49
N ALA A 299 10.92 14.38 -11.54
CA ALA A 299 11.12 13.91 -10.19
C ALA A 299 9.80 13.44 -9.59
N GLN A 300 9.87 12.32 -8.89
CA GLN A 300 8.76 11.77 -8.17
C GLN A 300 8.45 12.59 -6.91
N ARG A 301 7.17 12.79 -6.63
CA ARG A 301 6.67 13.57 -5.50
C ARG A 301 5.92 12.68 -4.53
N PRO A 302 6.37 12.59 -3.26
CA PRO A 302 5.68 11.83 -2.24
C PRO A 302 4.41 12.53 -1.73
N TYR A 303 3.40 11.74 -1.41
CA TYR A 303 2.17 12.15 -0.76
C TYR A 303 1.85 11.17 0.38
N ALA A 304 1.36 11.70 1.50
CA ALA A 304 0.77 10.94 2.59
C ALA A 304 -0.65 11.45 2.86
N TYR A 305 -1.61 10.53 2.90
CA TYR A 305 -3.02 10.79 3.08
C TYR A 305 -3.48 10.32 4.46
N VAL A 306 -4.20 11.19 5.17
CA VAL A 306 -4.66 10.95 6.54
C VAL A 306 -6.08 11.48 6.74
N ILE A 307 -6.77 10.95 7.75
CA ILE A 307 -8.06 11.45 8.22
C ILE A 307 -7.82 12.25 9.49
N GLY A 308 -8.31 13.50 9.52
CA GLY A 308 -8.25 14.35 10.71
C GLY A 308 -9.34 14.03 11.74
N ASP A 309 -9.21 14.58 12.94
CA ASP A 309 -10.22 14.50 14.03
C ASP A 309 -11.62 15.05 13.67
N ASN A 310 -11.71 15.79 12.56
CA ASN A 310 -12.95 16.32 11.99
C ASN A 310 -13.51 15.46 10.85
N SER A 311 -13.01 14.23 10.70
CA SER A 311 -13.40 13.28 9.66
C SER A 311 -13.25 13.81 8.22
N LYS A 312 -12.22 14.63 7.98
CA LYS A 312 -11.83 15.08 6.64
C LYS A 312 -10.54 14.43 6.18
N LEU A 313 -10.42 14.28 4.86
CA LEU A 313 -9.23 13.83 4.18
C LEU A 313 -8.23 15.00 4.06
N TYR A 314 -6.99 14.72 4.43
CA TYR A 314 -5.86 15.63 4.25
C TYR A 314 -4.73 14.94 3.51
N ALA A 315 -4.00 15.71 2.71
CA ALA A 315 -2.77 15.25 2.06
C ALA A 315 -1.59 16.11 2.50
N ASN A 316 -0.53 15.46 2.97
CA ASN A 316 0.80 16.06 3.11
C ASN A 316 1.63 15.69 1.89
N TRP A 317 2.23 16.67 1.21
CA TRP A 317 2.96 16.41 -0.04
C TRP A 317 4.12 17.37 -0.26
N TRP A 318 5.11 16.93 -1.04
CA TRP A 318 6.27 17.73 -1.40
C TRP A 318 6.07 18.44 -2.74
N ASP A 319 6.24 19.76 -2.75
CA ASP A 319 6.05 20.60 -3.95
C ASP A 319 7.29 20.81 -4.81
N GLY A 320 8.39 20.16 -4.47
CA GLY A 320 9.71 20.40 -5.06
C GLY A 320 10.58 21.32 -4.21
N SER A 321 10.00 22.05 -3.26
CA SER A 321 10.70 23.02 -2.40
C SER A 321 10.34 22.94 -0.92
N THR A 322 9.07 22.68 -0.61
CA THR A 322 8.54 22.65 0.75
C THR A 322 7.43 21.61 0.88
N TRP A 323 7.25 21.10 2.09
CA TRP A 323 6.11 20.26 2.43
C TRP A 323 4.86 21.13 2.59
N LYS A 324 3.75 20.67 2.02
CA LYS A 324 2.44 21.31 2.06
C LYS A 324 1.41 20.39 2.67
N TRP A 325 0.43 20.99 3.31
CA TRP A 325 -0.82 20.32 3.69
C TRP A 325 -1.96 20.86 2.82
N ALA A 326 -2.82 19.97 2.36
CA ALA A 326 -4.06 20.29 1.67
C ALA A 326 -5.25 19.66 2.38
N ASP A 327 -6.33 20.42 2.56
CA ASP A 327 -7.64 19.94 3.01
C ASP A 327 -8.44 19.52 1.77
N HIS A 328 -8.78 18.23 1.67
CA HIS A 328 -9.56 17.67 0.57
C HIS A 328 -11.05 17.55 0.93
N GLY A 329 -11.42 17.95 2.16
CA GLY A 329 -12.77 17.85 2.67
C GLY A 329 -13.19 16.41 2.94
N THR A 330 -14.49 16.18 2.82
CA THR A 330 -15.12 14.86 2.90
C THR A 330 -16.11 14.75 1.75
N ALA A 331 -16.55 13.52 1.47
CA ALA A 331 -17.70 13.27 0.63
C ALA A 331 -18.92 14.10 1.11
N THR A 332 -19.66 14.68 0.16
CA THR A 332 -20.72 15.65 0.48
C THR A 332 -21.81 15.01 1.33
N GLY A 333 -22.05 15.57 2.52
CA GLY A 333 -23.06 15.08 3.45
C GLY A 333 -22.68 13.79 4.20
N ARG A 334 -21.42 13.34 4.11
CA ARG A 334 -20.93 12.11 4.73
C ARG A 334 -19.79 12.36 5.71
N VAL A 335 -19.62 11.42 6.63
CA VAL A 335 -18.49 11.37 7.55
C VAL A 335 -17.53 10.29 7.07
N LEU A 336 -16.25 10.62 6.94
CA LEU A 336 -15.22 9.59 6.73
C LEU A 336 -15.07 8.80 8.03
N GLU A 337 -15.51 7.54 8.01
CA GLU A 337 -15.55 6.69 9.20
C GLU A 337 -14.31 5.78 9.26
N ARG A 338 -13.86 5.25 8.11
CA ARG A 338 -12.73 4.33 8.06
C ARG A 338 -11.77 4.71 6.94
N PRO A 339 -10.46 4.48 7.13
CA PRO A 339 -9.49 4.67 6.07
C PRO A 339 -9.72 3.67 4.94
N GLY A 340 -9.21 3.99 3.76
CA GLY A 340 -9.19 3.07 2.64
C GLY A 340 -7.78 2.91 2.07
N GLU A 341 -7.63 3.18 0.77
CA GLU A 341 -6.38 2.95 0.03
C GLU A 341 -6.05 4.13 -0.86
N VAL A 342 -4.79 4.23 -1.26
CA VAL A 342 -4.32 5.22 -2.23
C VAL A 342 -3.57 4.55 -3.37
N LEU A 343 -3.74 5.08 -4.57
CA LEU A 343 -2.96 4.68 -5.74
C LEU A 343 -2.75 5.86 -6.68
N THR A 344 -1.94 5.66 -7.70
CA THR A 344 -1.87 6.56 -8.85
C THR A 344 -2.39 5.90 -10.11
N VAL A 345 -3.09 6.68 -10.95
CA VAL A 345 -3.57 6.26 -12.27
C VAL A 345 -2.91 7.10 -13.35
N GLN A 346 -2.37 6.44 -14.36
CA GLN A 346 -1.77 7.05 -15.54
C GLN A 346 -2.60 6.70 -16.80
N ASP A 347 -3.17 7.71 -17.45
CA ASP A 347 -4.08 7.50 -18.61
C ASP A 347 -3.36 7.01 -19.86
N ASN A 348 -2.08 7.32 -20.00
CA ASN A 348 -1.19 6.79 -21.03
C ASN A 348 0.27 6.98 -20.59
N ASN A 349 1.23 6.39 -21.31
CA ASN A 349 2.64 6.40 -20.91
C ASN A 349 3.27 7.80 -20.75
N ASN A 350 2.69 8.83 -21.38
CA ASN A 350 3.18 10.21 -21.33
C ASN A 350 2.37 11.12 -20.40
N ALA A 351 1.23 10.64 -19.88
CA ALA A 351 0.38 11.42 -18.99
C ALA A 351 1.00 11.56 -17.59
N ALA A 352 0.66 12.67 -16.93
CA ALA A 352 0.85 12.84 -15.50
C ALA A 352 0.12 11.72 -14.75
N GLN A 353 0.74 11.21 -13.69
CA GLN A 353 0.07 10.33 -12.74
C GLN A 353 -0.92 11.16 -11.92
N ARG A 354 -2.12 10.63 -11.76
CA ARG A 354 -3.17 11.24 -10.95
C ARG A 354 -3.34 10.46 -9.66
N PRO A 355 -3.28 11.11 -8.50
CA PRO A 355 -3.55 10.47 -7.22
C PRO A 355 -5.05 10.17 -7.05
N TYR A 356 -5.34 9.01 -6.47
CA TYR A 356 -6.66 8.56 -6.05
C TYR A 356 -6.57 8.15 -4.58
N ALA A 357 -7.51 8.62 -3.77
CA ALA A 357 -7.69 8.20 -2.39
C ALA A 357 -9.10 7.64 -2.22
N PHE A 358 -9.19 6.38 -1.82
CA PHE A 358 -10.43 5.68 -1.56
C PHE A 358 -10.69 5.64 -0.06
N LEU A 359 -11.93 5.88 0.34
CA LEU A 359 -12.34 6.00 1.74
C LEU A 359 -13.72 5.38 1.95
N ILE A 360 -14.00 5.01 3.19
CA ILE A 360 -15.28 4.42 3.58
C ILE A 360 -16.03 5.40 4.46
N THR A 361 -17.27 5.70 4.07
CA THR A 361 -18.16 6.62 4.80
C THR A 361 -18.99 5.89 5.85
N ASP A 362 -19.65 6.67 6.70
CA ASP A 362 -20.50 6.25 7.83
C ASP A 362 -21.67 5.32 7.46
N ASP A 363 -22.04 5.29 6.19
CA ASP A 363 -23.07 4.42 5.64
C ASP A 363 -22.51 3.20 4.88
N SER A 364 -21.20 2.95 5.02
CA SER A 364 -20.47 1.84 4.40
C SER A 364 -20.41 1.90 2.86
N GLU A 365 -20.45 3.10 2.27
CA GLU A 365 -20.14 3.32 0.85
C GLU A 365 -18.64 3.52 0.64
N LEU A 366 -18.15 3.10 -0.54
CA LEU A 366 -16.80 3.45 -0.98
C LEU A 366 -16.86 4.78 -1.73
N TRP A 367 -16.04 5.73 -1.33
CA TRP A 367 -15.89 7.01 -2.01
C TRP A 367 -14.47 7.14 -2.54
N VAL A 368 -14.31 7.88 -3.64
CA VAL A 368 -12.99 8.22 -4.18
C VAL A 368 -12.83 9.74 -4.27
N ASN A 369 -11.73 10.24 -3.72
CA ASN A 369 -11.20 11.57 -3.97
C ASN A 369 -10.07 11.48 -5.00
N TRP A 370 -10.17 12.21 -6.10
CA TRP A 370 -9.20 12.13 -7.19
C TRP A 370 -9.01 13.47 -7.91
N TRP A 371 -7.89 13.63 -8.60
CA TRP A 371 -7.59 14.85 -9.36
C TRP A 371 -8.08 14.76 -10.81
N SER A 372 -9.03 15.61 -11.19
CA SER A 372 -9.56 15.66 -12.57
C SER A 372 -8.65 16.44 -13.51
N LEU A 373 -8.66 16.04 -14.79
CA LEU A 373 -8.02 16.80 -15.87
C LEU A 373 -9.00 17.84 -16.44
N PRO A 374 -8.50 18.94 -17.05
CA PRO A 374 -9.31 20.08 -17.47
C PRO A 374 -10.50 19.80 -18.36
#